data_AF-A0A3B3VEG9-F1
#
_entry.id   AF-A0A3B3VEG9-F1
#
_cell.length_a   1.000
_cell.length_b   1.000
_cell.length_c   1.000
_cell.angle_alpha   90.00
_cell.angle_beta   90.00
_cell.angle_gamma   90.00
#
_symmetry.space_group_name_H-M   'P 1'
#
loop_
_entity.id
_entity.type
_entity.pdbx_description
1 polymer ?
#
loop_
_entity_poly.entity_id
_entity_poly.type
_entity_poly.pdbx_seq_one_letter_code
_entity_poly.pdbx_strand_id
1 'polypeptide(L)'
;MNTSVREIHLSSQADFSYFLRVDWEGRGLGFGFKLLLTDGHKAWRGKVSEAVVNEEAEELEMAKEKYIQDLQEALTEPEPSASYCFTLKPHPPTSSRTVTLTYEKMQKDISFKLGSVSLDAVKEPAEAVREVLIHTLQQGNELQQHNHKLKEENQRLMQEHQNITENLKHYAESIETLKAELYSRFVLLLNEKKTKIRSLQESVTKLQETRCRKNKDCAKLDRTAGHNSEDDEYEGSTDEELKEEQSAETSHSPLNLRDITDVAPCRKRRFRHLGPPELAVKKQNPEKKNGYECMFHVVLNAARLCLCSC
;
A
#
# COMPACT_ATOMS: atom_id res chain seq x y z
N MET A 1 10.85 -12.28 -26.41
CA MET A 1 10.57 -13.72 -26.27
C MET A 1 10.61 -14.00 -24.79
N ASN A 2 9.50 -14.47 -24.24
CA ASN A 2 9.38 -14.74 -22.81
C ASN A 2 9.70 -16.22 -22.57
N THR A 3 10.32 -16.50 -21.43
CA THR A 3 10.75 -17.85 -21.06
C THR A 3 10.40 -18.09 -19.61
N SER A 4 9.84 -19.25 -19.29
CA SER A 4 9.77 -19.77 -17.92
C SER A 4 10.46 -21.13 -17.87
N VAL A 5 11.05 -21.46 -16.72
CA VAL A 5 11.60 -22.76 -16.41
C VAL A 5 11.05 -23.16 -15.05
N ARG A 6 10.34 -24.29 -14.98
CA ARG A 6 9.84 -24.86 -13.73
C ARG A 6 10.28 -26.31 -13.57
N GLU A 7 10.40 -26.74 -12.33
CA GLU A 7 10.46 -28.15 -11.97
C GLU A 7 9.03 -28.73 -12.01
N ILE A 8 8.88 -29.94 -12.56
CA ILE A 8 7.64 -30.73 -12.54
C ILE A 8 7.94 -32.16 -12.08
N HIS A 9 6.96 -32.77 -11.42
CA HIS A 9 7.00 -34.16 -11.00
C HIS A 9 5.97 -34.94 -11.82
N LEU A 10 6.31 -36.15 -12.27
CA LEU A 10 5.40 -37.00 -13.02
C LEU A 10 4.64 -37.93 -12.07
N SER A 11 3.32 -38.04 -12.24
CA SER A 11 2.47 -38.87 -11.36
C SER A 11 2.77 -40.38 -11.44
N SER A 12 3.57 -40.81 -12.42
CA SER A 12 4.07 -42.19 -12.54
C SER A 12 5.49 -42.39 -11.97
N GLN A 13 6.20 -41.32 -11.59
CA GLN A 13 7.58 -41.33 -11.09
C GLN A 13 7.77 -40.16 -10.11
N ALA A 14 7.42 -40.38 -8.83
CA ALA A 14 7.63 -39.38 -7.78
C ALA A 14 9.11 -39.14 -7.45
N ASP A 15 9.98 -40.12 -7.74
CA ASP A 15 11.41 -40.08 -7.40
C ASP A 15 12.27 -39.28 -8.40
N PHE A 16 11.70 -38.87 -9.54
CA PHE A 16 12.41 -38.18 -10.62
C PHE A 16 11.78 -36.82 -10.95
N SER A 17 12.54 -35.75 -10.70
CA SER A 17 12.21 -34.40 -11.16
C SER A 17 12.50 -34.23 -12.65
N TYR A 18 11.61 -33.54 -13.36
CA TYR A 18 11.83 -33.09 -14.73
C TYR A 18 11.80 -31.55 -14.78
N PHE A 19 12.60 -30.96 -15.65
CA PHE A 19 12.60 -29.52 -15.89
C PHE A 19 11.83 -29.22 -17.17
N LEU A 20 10.77 -28.41 -17.03
CA LEU A 20 9.96 -27.92 -18.14
C LEU A 20 10.32 -26.46 -18.40
N ARG A 21 10.88 -26.20 -19.59
CA ARG A 21 11.05 -24.86 -20.14
C ARG A 21 9.92 -24.57 -21.14
N VAL A 22 9.35 -23.38 -21.02
CA VAL A 22 8.27 -22.86 -21.88
C VAL A 22 8.74 -21.56 -22.48
N ASP A 23 8.80 -21.47 -23.82
CA ASP A 23 9.11 -20.23 -24.53
C ASP A 23 7.88 -19.72 -25.29
N TRP A 24 7.54 -18.44 -25.17
CA TRP A 24 6.43 -17.83 -25.91
C TRP A 24 6.72 -16.42 -26.42
N GLU A 25 5.89 -15.99 -27.37
CA GLU A 25 5.99 -14.70 -28.06
C GLU A 25 4.69 -13.91 -27.83
N GLY A 26 4.74 -12.58 -27.92
CA GLY A 26 3.56 -11.73 -27.70
C GLY A 26 3.07 -11.69 -26.23
N ARG A 27 1.75 -11.56 -26.05
CA ARG A 27 1.11 -11.24 -24.76
C ARG A 27 0.65 -12.45 -23.92
N GLY A 28 1.06 -13.67 -24.25
CA GLY A 28 0.74 -14.87 -23.47
C GLY A 28 0.77 -16.16 -24.30
N LEU A 29 0.47 -17.29 -23.65
CA LEU A 29 0.49 -18.63 -24.28
C LEU A 29 -0.57 -18.79 -25.38
N GLY A 30 -1.60 -17.92 -25.41
CA GLY A 30 -2.65 -17.91 -26.44
C GLY A 30 -2.18 -17.73 -27.88
N PHE A 31 -0.96 -17.21 -28.10
CA PHE A 31 -0.37 -17.05 -29.43
C PHE A 31 0.49 -18.27 -29.85
N GLY A 32 0.45 -19.35 -29.07
CA GLY A 32 1.32 -20.52 -29.20
C GLY A 32 2.63 -20.38 -28.43
N PHE A 33 3.25 -21.53 -28.17
CA PHE A 33 4.44 -21.67 -27.33
C PHE A 33 5.28 -22.86 -27.75
N LYS A 34 6.55 -22.88 -27.32
CA LYS A 34 7.49 -23.98 -27.50
C LYS A 34 7.74 -24.60 -26.13
N LEU A 35 7.77 -25.93 -26.06
CA LEU A 35 8.11 -26.68 -24.85
C LEU A 35 9.46 -27.35 -25.03
N LEU A 36 10.27 -27.37 -23.98
CA LEU A 36 11.46 -28.18 -23.84
C LEU A 36 11.40 -28.89 -22.48
N LEU A 37 11.28 -30.21 -22.50
CA LEU A 37 11.28 -31.07 -21.30
C LEU A 37 12.63 -31.78 -21.19
N THR A 38 13.20 -31.88 -20.00
CA THR A 38 14.44 -32.64 -19.75
C THR A 38 14.45 -33.29 -18.37
N ASP A 39 15.06 -34.47 -18.26
CA ASP A 39 15.39 -35.17 -17.01
C ASP A 39 16.86 -34.91 -16.58
N GLY A 40 17.57 -34.01 -17.26
CA GLY A 40 19.01 -33.75 -17.09
C GLY A 40 19.93 -34.57 -17.99
N HIS A 41 19.47 -35.68 -18.57
CA HIS A 41 20.24 -36.56 -19.47
C HIS A 41 19.67 -36.59 -20.90
N LYS A 42 18.35 -36.65 -21.03
CA LYS A 42 17.57 -36.63 -22.27
C LYS A 42 16.79 -35.33 -22.34
N ALA A 43 16.39 -34.96 -23.55
CA ALA A 43 15.55 -33.79 -23.77
C ALA A 43 14.57 -34.04 -24.92
N TRP A 44 13.38 -33.46 -24.81
CA TRP A 44 12.32 -33.54 -25.81
C TRP A 44 11.74 -32.15 -26.05
N ARG A 45 11.50 -31.79 -27.32
CA ARG A 45 11.03 -30.46 -27.71
C ARG A 45 9.71 -30.57 -28.48
N GLY A 46 8.77 -29.68 -28.18
CA GLY A 46 7.48 -29.59 -28.87
C GLY A 46 7.08 -28.15 -29.15
N LYS A 47 6.03 -27.97 -29.95
CA LYS A 47 5.46 -26.66 -30.26
C LYS A 47 3.94 -26.76 -30.33
N VAL A 48 3.27 -25.80 -29.71
CA VAL A 48 1.82 -25.57 -29.80
C VAL A 48 1.60 -24.27 -30.57
N SER A 49 0.66 -24.26 -31.52
CA SER A 49 0.29 -23.05 -32.27
C SER A 49 -0.94 -22.40 -31.66
N GLU A 50 -1.18 -21.11 -31.95
CA GLU A 50 -2.42 -20.43 -31.56
C GLU A 50 -3.68 -21.20 -31.99
N ALA A 51 -3.68 -21.82 -33.18
CA ALA A 51 -4.80 -22.61 -33.66
C ALA A 51 -5.13 -23.78 -32.72
N VAL A 52 -4.12 -24.52 -32.25
CA VAL A 52 -4.30 -25.63 -31.29
C VAL A 52 -4.78 -25.12 -29.93
N VAL A 53 -4.27 -23.97 -29.45
CA VAL A 53 -4.75 -23.39 -28.18
C VAL A 53 -6.22 -22.94 -28.27
N ASN A 54 -6.67 -22.50 -29.43
CA ASN A 54 -8.08 -22.17 -29.66
C ASN A 54 -8.95 -23.43 -29.73
N GLU A 55 -8.49 -24.44 -30.48
CA GLU A 55 -9.18 -25.72 -30.66
C GLU A 55 -9.33 -26.48 -29.33
N GLU A 56 -8.27 -26.59 -28.52
CA GLU A 56 -8.34 -27.19 -27.17
C GLU A 56 -9.27 -26.41 -26.23
N ALA A 57 -9.35 -25.07 -26.34
CA ALA A 57 -10.30 -24.27 -25.54
C ALA A 57 -11.77 -24.51 -25.95
N GLU A 58 -12.02 -24.62 -27.26
CA GLU A 58 -13.35 -24.93 -27.81
C GLU A 58 -13.78 -26.38 -27.49
N GLU A 59 -12.89 -27.37 -27.59
CA GLU A 59 -13.14 -28.77 -27.22
C GLU A 59 -13.48 -28.93 -25.73
N LEU A 60 -12.86 -28.14 -24.85
CA LEU A 60 -13.14 -28.11 -23.42
C LEU A 60 -14.38 -27.28 -23.02
N GLU A 61 -15.08 -26.67 -23.98
CA GLU A 61 -16.18 -25.71 -23.75
C GLU A 61 -15.78 -24.56 -22.79
N MET A 62 -14.51 -24.13 -22.85
CA MET A 62 -13.94 -23.12 -21.96
C MET A 62 -13.72 -21.78 -22.67
N ALA A 63 -13.98 -20.67 -21.96
CA ALA A 63 -13.58 -19.35 -22.45
C ALA A 63 -12.06 -19.27 -22.65
N LYS A 64 -11.61 -18.83 -23.84
CA LYS A 64 -10.20 -18.79 -24.25
C LYS A 64 -9.29 -18.12 -23.21
N GLU A 65 -9.74 -17.02 -22.60
CA GLU A 65 -8.99 -16.28 -21.58
C GLU A 65 -8.75 -17.14 -20.33
N LYS A 66 -9.76 -17.90 -19.90
CA LYS A 66 -9.67 -18.82 -18.76
C LYS A 66 -8.78 -20.02 -19.10
N TYR A 67 -8.87 -20.55 -20.32
CA TYR A 67 -7.99 -21.63 -20.78
C TYR A 67 -6.52 -21.19 -20.78
N ILE A 68 -6.23 -19.98 -21.29
CA ILE A 68 -4.88 -19.40 -21.28
C ILE A 68 -4.37 -19.17 -19.84
N GLN A 69 -5.24 -18.74 -18.91
CA GLN A 69 -4.87 -18.61 -17.50
C GLN A 69 -4.51 -19.98 -16.90
N ASP A 70 -5.37 -20.99 -17.08
CA ASP A 70 -5.13 -22.35 -16.59
C ASP A 70 -3.82 -22.94 -17.18
N LEU A 71 -3.51 -22.66 -18.45
CA LEU A 71 -2.23 -22.99 -19.07
C LEU A 71 -1.04 -22.24 -18.46
N GLN A 72 -1.19 -20.97 -18.09
CA GLN A 72 -0.13 -20.18 -17.45
C GLN A 72 0.20 -20.71 -16.06
N GLU A 73 -0.80 -20.96 -15.23
CA GLU A 73 -0.66 -21.58 -13.90
C GLU A 73 0.00 -22.96 -14.04
N ALA A 74 -0.52 -23.82 -14.92
CA ALA A 74 0.01 -25.18 -15.14
C ALA A 74 1.45 -25.18 -15.67
N LEU A 75 1.78 -24.38 -16.67
CA LEU A 75 3.06 -24.51 -17.39
C LEU A 75 4.16 -23.56 -16.89
N THR A 76 3.83 -22.44 -16.25
CA THR A 76 4.82 -21.36 -15.97
C THR A 76 4.98 -20.94 -14.52
N GLU A 77 3.99 -21.19 -13.64
CA GLU A 77 4.04 -20.75 -12.24
C GLU A 77 4.94 -21.68 -11.39
N PRO A 78 5.82 -21.17 -10.51
CA PRO A 78 6.77 -22.02 -9.77
C PRO A 78 6.14 -22.81 -8.63
N GLU A 79 5.04 -22.33 -8.04
CA GLU A 79 4.33 -23.01 -6.95
C GLU A 79 3.68 -24.31 -7.46
N PRO A 80 3.96 -25.46 -6.83
CA PRO A 80 3.19 -26.68 -7.05
C PRO A 80 1.88 -26.59 -6.27
N SER A 81 0.95 -25.74 -6.74
CA SER A 81 -0.43 -25.88 -6.30
C SER A 81 -0.90 -27.28 -6.68
N ALA A 82 -1.49 -28.03 -5.73
CA ALA A 82 -1.96 -29.41 -5.93
C ALA A 82 -3.10 -29.53 -6.99
N SER A 83 -3.43 -28.41 -7.62
CA SER A 83 -4.32 -28.19 -8.75
C SER A 83 -3.84 -28.80 -10.06
N TYR A 84 -2.57 -29.21 -10.23
CA TYR A 84 -2.06 -29.67 -11.53
C TYR A 84 -1.21 -30.94 -11.44
N CYS A 85 -1.36 -31.82 -12.44
CA CYS A 85 -0.79 -33.17 -12.52
C CYS A 85 -0.14 -33.37 -13.90
N PHE A 86 1.03 -34.01 -13.97
CA PHE A 86 1.73 -34.28 -15.23
C PHE A 86 1.92 -35.77 -15.47
N THR A 87 1.65 -36.23 -16.70
CA THR A 87 1.94 -37.60 -17.12
C THR A 87 2.67 -37.63 -18.47
N LEU A 88 3.62 -38.55 -18.61
CA LEU A 88 4.44 -38.73 -19.80
C LEU A 88 4.21 -40.13 -20.39
N LYS A 89 3.88 -40.22 -21.68
CA LYS A 89 3.62 -41.49 -22.39
C LYS A 89 4.39 -41.56 -23.73
N PRO A 90 4.98 -42.69 -24.12
CA PRO A 90 5.16 -43.91 -23.31
C PRO A 90 6.13 -43.64 -22.15
N HIS A 91 6.08 -44.50 -21.15
CA HIS A 91 6.93 -44.36 -19.98
C HIS A 91 8.40 -44.64 -20.34
N PRO A 92 9.37 -43.79 -19.95
CA PRO A 92 10.78 -44.17 -20.00
C PRO A 92 11.00 -45.44 -19.14
N PRO A 93 11.87 -46.37 -19.55
CA PRO A 93 12.99 -46.20 -20.48
C PRO A 93 12.67 -46.49 -21.95
N THR A 94 11.40 -46.75 -22.31
CA THR A 94 11.00 -47.11 -23.69
C THR A 94 11.61 -46.15 -24.70
N SER A 95 12.34 -46.68 -25.69
CA SER A 95 13.15 -45.92 -26.65
C SER A 95 12.31 -45.29 -27.77
N SER A 96 11.15 -44.71 -27.42
CA SER A 96 10.37 -43.92 -28.36
C SER A 96 11.09 -42.61 -28.67
N ARG A 97 11.11 -42.28 -29.96
CA ARG A 97 11.67 -41.01 -30.45
C ARG A 97 10.75 -39.82 -30.16
N THR A 98 9.51 -40.09 -29.74
CA THR A 98 8.48 -39.12 -29.38
C THR A 98 7.87 -39.49 -28.04
N VAL A 99 7.47 -38.48 -27.26
CA VAL A 99 6.75 -38.63 -25.99
C VAL A 99 5.63 -37.61 -25.92
N THR A 100 4.46 -38.01 -25.43
CA THR A 100 3.32 -37.13 -25.17
C THR A 100 3.35 -36.70 -23.72
N LEU A 101 3.54 -35.41 -23.48
CA LEU A 101 3.34 -34.77 -22.18
C LEU A 101 1.87 -34.37 -22.07
N THR A 102 1.16 -34.92 -21.09
CA THR A 102 -0.21 -34.55 -20.74
C THR A 102 -0.19 -33.80 -19.43
N TYR A 103 -0.93 -32.70 -19.35
CA TYR A 103 -1.15 -31.94 -18.13
C TYR A 103 -2.65 -31.95 -17.79
N GLU A 104 -2.95 -32.28 -16.54
CA GLU A 104 -4.30 -32.44 -16.00
C GLU A 104 -4.54 -31.44 -14.88
N LYS A 105 -5.77 -30.91 -14.78
CA LYS A 105 -6.19 -30.03 -13.69
C LYS A 105 -7.02 -30.83 -12.68
N MET A 106 -6.62 -30.76 -11.41
CA MET A 106 -7.30 -31.33 -10.27
C MET A 106 -8.35 -30.35 -9.75
N GLN A 107 -9.61 -30.78 -9.62
CA GLN A 107 -10.67 -30.05 -8.94
C GLN A 107 -11.50 -30.99 -8.08
N LYS A 108 -11.50 -30.78 -6.76
CA LYS A 108 -12.33 -31.54 -5.79
C LYS A 108 -12.22 -33.05 -5.99
N ASP A 109 -11.00 -33.57 -5.92
CA ASP A 109 -10.61 -34.98 -6.06
C ASP A 109 -10.89 -35.63 -7.43
N ILE A 110 -11.29 -34.84 -8.44
CA ILE A 110 -11.43 -35.26 -9.84
C ILE A 110 -10.32 -34.60 -10.67
N SER A 111 -9.62 -35.38 -11.50
CA SER A 111 -8.74 -34.83 -12.54
C SER A 111 -9.48 -34.73 -13.88
N PHE A 112 -9.17 -33.70 -14.67
CA PHE A 112 -9.52 -33.66 -16.08
C PHE A 112 -8.31 -33.22 -16.90
N LYS A 113 -8.22 -33.72 -18.14
CA LYS A 113 -7.17 -33.37 -19.08
C LYS A 113 -7.32 -31.90 -19.49
N LEU A 114 -6.32 -31.08 -19.19
CA LEU A 114 -6.28 -29.67 -19.62
C LEU A 114 -5.62 -29.54 -21.01
N GLY A 115 -4.69 -30.45 -21.36
CA GLY A 115 -4.12 -30.49 -22.71
C GLY A 115 -3.05 -31.57 -22.85
N SER A 116 -2.55 -31.75 -24.07
CA SER A 116 -1.45 -32.70 -24.32
C SER A 116 -0.60 -32.34 -25.53
N VAL A 117 0.72 -32.40 -25.39
CA VAL A 117 1.67 -32.01 -26.44
C VAL A 117 2.59 -33.17 -26.77
N SER A 118 2.73 -33.48 -28.06
CA SER A 118 3.77 -34.40 -28.55
C SER A 118 5.12 -33.67 -28.59
N LEU A 119 6.13 -34.28 -27.98
CA LEU A 119 7.49 -33.79 -27.88
C LEU A 119 8.44 -34.76 -28.61
N ASP A 120 9.26 -34.25 -29.51
CA ASP A 120 10.25 -35.03 -30.26
C ASP A 120 11.59 -35.05 -29.50
N ALA A 121 12.26 -36.20 -29.47
CA ALA A 121 13.57 -36.35 -28.84
C ALA A 121 14.63 -35.47 -29.52
N VAL A 122 15.33 -34.66 -28.73
CA VAL A 122 16.41 -33.79 -29.18
C VAL A 122 17.66 -34.63 -29.46
N LYS A 123 18.30 -34.41 -30.62
CA LYS A 123 19.51 -35.15 -31.04
C LYS A 123 20.68 -34.99 -30.07
N GLU A 124 20.84 -33.78 -29.54
CA GLU A 124 21.93 -33.39 -28.66
C GLU A 124 21.35 -32.87 -27.33
N PRO A 125 20.99 -33.75 -26.39
CA PRO A 125 20.31 -33.35 -25.15
C PRO A 125 21.19 -32.46 -24.27
N ALA A 126 22.52 -32.59 -24.36
CA ALA A 126 23.45 -31.74 -23.65
C ALA A 126 23.36 -30.25 -24.07
N GLU A 127 23.02 -29.95 -25.33
CA GLU A 127 22.73 -28.57 -25.79
C GLU A 127 21.49 -28.02 -25.08
N ALA A 128 20.42 -28.82 -25.06
CA ALA A 128 19.15 -28.46 -24.44
C ALA A 128 19.26 -28.26 -22.91
N VAL A 129 20.03 -29.10 -22.21
CA VAL A 129 20.31 -28.91 -20.78
C VAL A 129 21.14 -27.64 -20.55
N ARG A 130 22.14 -27.35 -21.40
CA ARG A 130 22.86 -26.06 -21.37
C ARG A 130 21.93 -24.87 -21.60
N GLU A 131 21.00 -24.93 -22.56
CA GLU A 131 19.99 -23.87 -22.79
C GLU A 131 19.17 -23.57 -21.54
N VAL A 132 18.76 -24.60 -20.78
CA VAL A 132 18.00 -24.45 -19.53
C VAL A 132 18.87 -23.84 -18.44
N LEU A 133 20.08 -24.37 -18.23
CA LEU A 133 21.01 -23.89 -17.20
C LEU A 133 21.48 -22.44 -17.44
N ILE A 134 21.76 -22.06 -18.69
CA ILE A 134 22.15 -20.69 -19.03
C ILE A 134 21.01 -19.72 -18.68
N HIS A 135 19.76 -20.06 -19.02
CA HIS A 135 18.61 -19.24 -18.70
C HIS A 135 18.41 -19.07 -17.18
N THR A 136 18.42 -20.16 -16.42
CA THR A 136 18.21 -20.08 -14.96
C THR A 136 19.34 -19.34 -14.24
N LEU A 137 20.59 -19.47 -14.69
CA LEU A 137 21.72 -18.69 -14.17
C LEU A 137 21.62 -17.20 -14.51
N GLN A 138 21.20 -16.85 -15.75
CA GLN A 138 20.96 -15.46 -16.13
C GLN A 138 19.84 -14.83 -15.29
N GLN A 139 18.70 -15.51 -15.19
CA GLN A 139 17.58 -15.08 -14.37
C GLN A 139 17.96 -14.93 -12.88
N GLY A 140 18.76 -15.87 -12.34
CA GLY A 140 19.29 -15.78 -10.98
C GLY A 140 20.18 -14.55 -10.75
N ASN A 141 21.08 -14.25 -11.69
CA ASN A 141 21.92 -13.05 -11.64
C ASN A 141 21.09 -11.76 -11.71
N GLU A 142 20.09 -11.69 -12.60
CA GLU A 142 19.19 -10.53 -12.70
C GLU A 142 18.38 -10.32 -11.42
N LEU A 143 17.81 -11.38 -10.86
CA LEU A 143 17.09 -11.35 -9.59
C LEU A 143 18.00 -10.92 -8.43
N GLN A 144 19.24 -11.41 -8.39
CA GLN A 144 20.22 -11.01 -7.37
C GLN A 144 20.57 -9.51 -7.47
N GLN A 145 20.82 -9.01 -8.69
CA GLN A 145 21.07 -7.58 -8.92
C GLN A 145 19.86 -6.71 -8.55
N HIS A 146 18.65 -7.16 -8.89
CA HIS A 146 17.42 -6.44 -8.55
C HIS A 146 17.18 -6.44 -7.03
N ASN A 147 17.40 -7.57 -6.35
CA ASN A 147 17.29 -7.68 -4.90
C ASN A 147 18.33 -6.81 -4.16
N HIS A 148 19.54 -6.69 -4.71
CA HIS A 148 20.57 -5.79 -4.18
C HIS A 148 20.14 -4.32 -4.27
N LYS A 149 19.69 -3.86 -5.44
CA LYS A 149 19.15 -2.50 -5.64
C LYS A 149 17.98 -2.21 -4.69
N LEU A 150 17.03 -3.15 -4.56
CA LEU A 150 15.91 -3.00 -3.62
C LEU A 150 16.36 -2.89 -2.16
N LYS A 151 17.44 -3.57 -1.76
CA LYS A 151 18.02 -3.44 -0.41
C LYS A 151 18.67 -2.07 -0.19
N GLU A 152 19.40 -1.55 -1.17
CA GLU A 152 19.99 -0.20 -1.12
C GLU A 152 18.91 0.89 -1.02
N GLU A 153 17.89 0.82 -1.87
CA GLU A 153 16.72 1.70 -1.84
C GLU A 153 15.99 1.63 -0.48
N ASN A 154 15.76 0.42 0.04
CA ASN A 154 15.11 0.22 1.34
C ASN A 154 15.94 0.81 2.49
N GLN A 155 17.26 0.61 2.47
CA GLN A 155 18.18 1.18 3.46
C GLN A 155 18.17 2.72 3.41
N ARG A 156 18.19 3.32 2.21
CA ARG A 156 18.10 4.77 2.05
C ARG A 156 16.78 5.32 2.61
N LEU A 157 15.66 4.69 2.25
CA LEU A 157 14.33 5.08 2.75
C LEU A 157 14.21 4.96 4.27
N MET A 158 14.81 3.94 4.89
CA MET A 158 14.87 3.82 6.35
C MET A 158 15.67 4.96 7.00
N GLN A 159 16.80 5.36 6.40
CA GLN A 159 17.63 6.47 6.89
C GLN A 159 16.91 7.82 6.74
N GLU A 160 16.28 8.07 5.59
CA GLU A 160 15.46 9.26 5.35
C GLU A 160 14.29 9.35 6.34
N HIS A 161 13.56 8.24 6.56
CA HIS A 161 12.46 8.18 7.52
C HIS A 161 12.92 8.42 8.97
N GLN A 162 14.07 7.87 9.37
CA GLN A 162 14.65 8.10 10.69
C GLN A 162 15.01 9.59 10.89
N ASN A 163 15.71 10.20 9.93
CA ASN A 163 16.08 11.61 9.96
C ASN A 163 14.83 12.53 10.03
N ILE A 164 13.81 12.27 9.21
CA ILE A 164 12.54 13.01 9.27
C ILE A 164 11.87 12.86 10.64
N THR A 165 11.89 11.66 11.22
CA THR A 165 11.31 11.39 12.55
C THR A 165 12.06 12.12 13.67
N GLU A 166 13.39 12.20 13.60
CA GLU A 166 14.22 12.94 14.55
C GLU A 166 13.98 14.45 14.45
N ASN A 167 13.97 15.02 13.24
CA ASN A 167 13.66 16.43 13.03
C ASN A 167 12.24 16.79 13.51
N LEU A 168 11.25 15.92 13.27
CA LEU A 168 9.87 16.13 13.75
C LEU A 168 9.81 16.19 15.28
N LYS A 169 10.51 15.30 15.99
CA LYS A 169 10.62 15.35 17.46
C LYS A 169 11.23 16.67 17.92
N HIS A 170 12.35 17.10 17.33
CA HIS A 170 12.98 18.37 17.67
C HIS A 170 12.08 19.58 17.40
N TYR A 171 11.28 19.57 16.33
CA TYR A 171 10.29 20.62 16.08
C TYR A 171 9.15 20.58 17.11
N ALA A 172 8.66 19.40 17.51
CA ALA A 172 7.65 19.28 18.56
C ALA A 172 8.16 19.82 19.91
N GLU A 173 9.36 19.39 20.32
CA GLU A 173 10.06 19.89 21.52
C GLU A 173 10.24 21.42 21.48
N SER A 174 10.71 21.95 20.34
CA SER A 174 10.93 23.40 20.15
C SER A 174 9.62 24.21 20.17
N ILE A 175 8.51 23.63 19.72
CA ILE A 175 7.18 24.25 19.81
C ILE A 175 6.67 24.23 21.25
N GLU A 176 6.93 23.16 22.01
CA GLU A 176 6.53 23.05 23.42
C GLU A 176 7.31 24.01 24.33
N THR A 177 8.64 24.14 24.14
CA THR A 177 9.45 25.12 24.88
C THR A 177 9.01 26.55 24.58
N LEU A 178 8.82 26.91 23.30
CA LEU A 178 8.35 28.24 22.91
C LEU A 178 6.95 28.56 23.48
N LYS A 179 6.04 27.57 23.49
CA LYS A 179 4.72 27.72 24.15
C LYS A 179 4.89 28.01 25.64
N ALA A 180 5.73 27.25 26.34
CA ALA A 180 5.97 27.45 27.78
C ALA A 180 6.55 28.84 28.09
N GLU A 181 7.50 29.33 27.29
CA GLU A 181 8.06 30.68 27.40
C GLU A 181 6.99 31.77 27.19
N LEU A 182 6.18 31.65 26.13
CA LEU A 182 5.10 32.59 25.83
C LEU A 182 4.03 32.61 26.93
N TYR A 183 3.60 31.45 27.42
CA TYR A 183 2.65 31.37 28.54
C TYR A 183 3.22 31.94 29.84
N SER A 184 4.48 31.66 30.16
CA SER A 184 5.18 32.24 31.32
C SER A 184 5.18 33.77 31.26
N ARG A 185 5.58 34.34 30.11
CA ARG A 185 5.58 35.79 29.89
C ARG A 185 4.19 36.40 29.96
N PHE A 186 3.17 35.71 29.43
CA PHE A 186 1.78 36.16 29.52
C PHE A 186 1.25 36.19 30.96
N VAL A 187 1.56 35.18 31.78
CA VAL A 187 1.20 35.13 33.20
C VAL A 187 1.85 36.28 33.99
N LEU A 188 3.11 36.62 33.70
CA LEU A 188 3.78 37.78 34.32
C LEU A 188 3.02 39.09 34.01
N LEU A 189 2.64 39.32 32.74
CA LEU A 189 1.87 40.50 32.33
C LEU A 189 0.48 40.54 33.00
N LEU A 190 -0.22 39.40 33.07
CA LEU A 190 -1.50 39.31 33.78
C LEU A 190 -1.37 39.64 35.27
N ASN A 191 -0.31 39.16 35.93
CA ASN A 191 -0.05 39.43 37.34
C ASN A 191 0.27 40.91 37.59
N GLU A 192 1.03 41.56 36.70
CA GLU A 192 1.28 43.00 36.76
C GLU A 192 -0.02 43.81 36.61
N LYS A 193 -0.85 43.48 35.61
CA LYS A 193 -2.17 44.12 35.41
C LYS A 193 -3.11 43.89 36.61
N LYS A 194 -3.19 42.66 37.14
CA LYS A 194 -3.99 42.32 38.33
C LYS A 194 -3.51 43.04 39.59
N THR A 195 -2.22 43.39 39.67
CA THR A 195 -1.66 44.17 40.78
C THR A 195 -1.96 45.66 40.61
N LYS A 196 -1.88 46.18 39.39
CA LYS A 196 -2.27 47.57 39.08
C LYS A 196 -3.76 47.82 39.33
N ILE A 197 -4.64 46.89 38.96
CA ILE A 197 -6.09 46.96 39.22
C ILE A 197 -6.36 47.01 40.73
N ARG A 198 -5.74 46.11 41.53
CA ARG A 198 -5.89 46.11 42.99
C ARG A 198 -5.45 47.43 43.62
N SER A 199 -4.28 47.96 43.24
CA SER A 199 -3.78 49.27 43.70
C SER A 199 -4.72 50.43 43.36
N LEU A 200 -5.35 50.42 42.18
CA LEU A 200 -6.36 51.42 41.80
C LEU A 200 -7.65 51.26 42.61
N GLN A 201 -8.14 50.03 42.80
CA GLN A 201 -9.32 49.74 43.63
C GLN A 201 -9.11 50.21 45.08
N GLU A 202 -7.95 49.93 45.67
CA GLU A 202 -7.56 50.43 47.00
C GLU A 202 -7.49 51.95 47.08
N SER A 203 -7.09 52.62 45.99
CA SER A 203 -7.05 54.08 45.92
C SER A 203 -8.45 54.68 45.86
N VAL A 204 -9.35 54.07 45.08
CA VAL A 204 -10.77 54.45 44.98
C VAL A 204 -11.49 54.25 46.31
N THR A 205 -11.32 53.10 46.97
CA THR A 205 -11.96 52.86 48.28
C THR A 205 -11.47 53.82 49.35
N LYS A 206 -10.16 54.12 49.44
CA LYS A 206 -9.62 55.15 50.36
C LYS A 206 -10.19 56.54 50.09
N LEU A 207 -10.37 56.94 48.83
CA LEU A 207 -11.03 58.20 48.46
C LEU A 207 -12.52 58.21 48.84
N GLN A 208 -13.21 57.08 48.69
CA GLN A 208 -14.61 56.95 49.05
C GLN A 208 -14.82 56.93 50.58
N GLU A 209 -13.95 56.26 51.33
CA GLU A 209 -13.94 56.30 52.80
C GLU A 209 -13.66 57.71 53.35
N THR A 210 -12.68 58.44 52.77
CA THR A 210 -12.43 59.83 53.18
C THR A 210 -13.57 60.77 52.81
N ARG A 211 -14.29 60.53 51.71
CA ARG A 211 -15.54 61.23 51.37
C ARG A 211 -16.67 60.90 52.36
N CYS A 212 -16.84 59.62 52.71
CA CYS A 212 -17.84 59.19 53.71
C CYS A 212 -17.53 59.71 55.12
N ARG A 213 -16.24 59.85 55.51
CA ARG A 213 -15.84 60.50 56.77
C ARG A 213 -16.16 62.00 56.76
N LYS A 214 -15.81 62.73 55.70
CA LYS A 214 -16.20 64.15 55.53
C LYS A 214 -17.71 64.38 55.55
N ASN A 215 -18.51 63.39 55.14
CA ASN A 215 -19.97 63.46 55.22
C ASN A 215 -20.53 63.07 56.61
N LYS A 216 -19.78 62.33 57.45
CA LYS A 216 -20.23 61.95 58.81
C LYS A 216 -20.04 63.05 59.86
N ASP A 217 -19.16 64.03 59.61
CA ASP A 217 -19.10 65.27 60.40
C ASP A 217 -20.26 66.25 60.09
N CYS A 218 -21.14 65.92 59.12
CA CYS A 218 -22.29 66.72 58.74
C CYS A 218 -23.60 65.89 58.77
N ALA A 219 -24.00 65.44 59.96
CA ALA A 219 -25.26 64.72 60.17
C ALA A 219 -25.98 65.15 61.47
N LYS A 220 -26.45 66.41 61.50
CA LYS A 220 -27.59 66.85 62.33
C LYS A 220 -28.40 67.89 61.56
N LEU A 221 -29.73 67.70 61.55
CA LEU A 221 -30.79 68.55 60.97
C LEU A 221 -30.83 68.57 59.41
N ASP A 222 -31.98 68.49 58.73
CA ASP A 222 -33.32 68.00 59.12
C ASP A 222 -34.11 67.57 57.85
N ARG A 223 -35.32 67.00 58.03
CA ARG A 223 -36.39 66.56 57.09
C ARG A 223 -36.50 67.35 55.74
N THR A 224 -37.11 66.84 54.66
CA THR A 224 -38.39 66.10 54.57
C THR A 224 -38.63 65.50 53.17
N ALA A 225 -39.40 64.40 53.08
CA ALA A 225 -40.14 63.87 51.90
C ALA A 225 -39.34 63.37 50.67
N GLY A 226 -39.68 62.25 50.01
CA GLY A 226 -40.68 61.22 50.34
C GLY A 226 -41.11 60.39 49.11
N HIS A 227 -41.29 59.06 49.30
CA HIS A 227 -41.74 58.05 48.30
C HIS A 227 -40.75 57.80 47.13
N ASN A 228 -40.24 56.57 46.92
CA ASN A 228 -40.89 55.34 46.37
C ASN A 228 -41.36 55.55 44.91
N SER A 229 -41.20 54.62 43.96
CA SER A 229 -40.57 53.28 43.86
C SER A 229 -40.27 53.05 42.35
N GLU A 230 -39.38 52.17 41.89
CA GLU A 230 -39.50 50.71 41.65
C GLU A 230 -38.16 50.33 40.97
N ASP A 231 -37.37 49.41 41.52
CA ASP A 231 -37.33 47.96 41.24
C ASP A 231 -36.36 47.56 40.12
N ASP A 232 -35.10 47.32 40.53
CA ASP A 232 -34.15 46.46 39.79
C ASP A 232 -34.47 44.99 40.13
N GLU A 233 -35.20 44.29 39.27
CA GLU A 233 -35.26 42.82 39.31
C GLU A 233 -35.30 42.25 37.88
N TYR A 234 -34.13 41.88 37.35
CA TYR A 234 -34.08 40.80 36.37
C TYR A 234 -32.86 39.88 36.57
N GLU A 235 -33.21 38.68 37.04
CA GLU A 235 -32.38 37.51 37.18
C GLU A 235 -32.09 36.86 35.82
N GLY A 236 -30.87 36.35 35.65
CA GLY A 236 -30.69 35.09 34.93
C GLY A 236 -30.11 35.09 33.51
N SER A 237 -29.30 34.04 33.32
CA SER A 237 -29.00 33.34 32.06
C SER A 237 -28.31 34.08 30.91
N THR A 238 -27.04 33.70 30.71
CA THR A 238 -26.42 33.68 29.38
C THR A 238 -27.07 32.55 28.56
N ASP A 239 -27.62 32.83 27.37
CA ASP A 239 -27.83 31.79 26.36
C ASP A 239 -27.89 32.33 24.91
N GLU A 240 -27.49 31.46 23.98
CA GLU A 240 -27.55 31.43 22.50
C GLU A 240 -27.06 32.57 21.55
N GLU A 241 -26.07 32.17 20.74
CA GLU A 241 -25.93 32.24 19.26
C GLU A 241 -26.27 33.47 18.35
N LEU A 242 -25.20 33.91 17.63
CA LEU A 242 -25.06 34.10 16.16
C LEU A 242 -25.51 35.37 15.38
N LYS A 243 -24.70 35.66 14.33
CA LYS A 243 -24.87 36.52 13.10
C LYS A 243 -24.51 38.02 13.24
N GLU A 244 -23.50 38.54 12.52
CA GLU A 244 -23.45 38.97 11.08
C GLU A 244 -24.40 40.16 10.80
N GLU A 245 -24.02 41.32 10.21
CA GLU A 245 -22.91 41.69 9.31
C GLU A 245 -22.63 43.24 9.19
N GLN A 246 -21.40 43.60 8.76
CA GLN A 246 -20.94 44.73 7.88
C GLN A 246 -21.05 46.27 8.20
N SER A 247 -19.93 46.97 7.87
CA SER A 247 -19.73 48.33 7.26
C SER A 247 -18.68 49.19 8.00
N ALA A 248 -17.39 49.22 7.61
CA ALA A 248 -16.75 50.16 6.65
C ALA A 248 -16.78 51.64 7.10
N GLU A 249 -15.66 52.33 7.36
CA GLU A 249 -14.66 52.91 6.42
C GLU A 249 -13.38 53.43 7.19
N THR A 250 -12.22 53.88 6.65
CA THR A 250 -11.46 53.77 5.38
C THR A 250 -10.08 54.48 5.53
N SER A 251 -9.11 54.27 4.61
CA SER A 251 -7.82 55.01 4.38
C SER A 251 -6.58 54.64 5.25
N HIS A 252 -5.33 54.55 4.76
CA HIS A 252 -4.71 54.76 3.42
C HIS A 252 -3.60 53.72 3.12
N SER A 253 -3.35 53.44 1.83
CA SER A 253 -2.21 52.63 1.31
C SER A 253 -1.06 53.55 0.80
N PRO A 254 0.09 53.09 0.21
CA PRO A 254 0.07 52.42 -1.12
C PRO A 254 1.25 51.49 -1.55
N LEU A 255 0.98 50.71 -2.61
CA LEU A 255 1.88 50.06 -3.61
C LEU A 255 2.79 48.87 -3.25
N ASN A 256 2.39 47.66 -3.71
CA ASN A 256 3.02 47.06 -4.91
C ASN A 256 2.11 45.98 -5.53
N LEU A 257 1.91 46.01 -6.85
CA LEU A 257 0.92 45.19 -7.58
C LEU A 257 1.44 44.72 -8.94
N ARG A 258 1.26 43.41 -9.22
CA ARG A 258 1.13 42.68 -10.51
C ARG A 258 1.30 41.18 -10.19
N ASP A 259 0.62 40.21 -10.80
CA ASP A 259 -0.43 40.25 -11.82
C ASP A 259 -1.25 38.95 -11.68
N ILE A 260 -2.59 39.01 -11.63
CA ILE A 260 -3.45 37.81 -11.69
C ILE A 260 -4.62 38.10 -12.62
N THR A 261 -4.76 37.27 -13.65
CA THR A 261 -5.76 37.40 -14.72
C THR A 261 -7.18 37.07 -14.29
N ASP A 262 -8.10 37.82 -14.88
CA ASP A 262 -9.57 37.72 -14.83
C ASP A 262 -10.12 36.29 -15.04
N VAL A 263 -11.03 35.87 -14.15
CA VAL A 263 -12.00 34.79 -14.39
C VAL A 263 -13.36 35.19 -13.80
N ALA A 264 -14.31 35.49 -14.69
CA ALA A 264 -15.68 35.88 -14.33
C ALA A 264 -16.49 34.76 -13.61
N PRO A 265 -17.45 35.12 -12.73
CA PRO A 265 -18.16 34.15 -11.89
C PRO A 265 -19.27 33.39 -12.63
N CYS A 266 -19.11 32.07 -12.82
CA CYS A 266 -20.11 31.22 -13.47
C CYS A 266 -20.86 30.25 -12.54
N ARG A 267 -22.12 30.63 -12.23
CA ARG A 267 -23.33 29.79 -12.06
C ARG A 267 -23.22 28.43 -11.33
N LYS A 268 -23.88 28.37 -10.17
CA LYS A 268 -24.28 27.15 -9.45
C LYS A 268 -24.90 26.10 -10.39
N ARG A 269 -24.41 24.85 -10.34
CA ARG A 269 -24.98 23.69 -11.04
C ARG A 269 -25.38 22.61 -10.02
N ARG A 270 -26.59 22.05 -10.14
CA ARG A 270 -27.18 21.09 -9.20
C ARG A 270 -26.46 19.75 -9.24
N PHE A 271 -26.04 19.23 -8.08
CA PHE A 271 -25.75 17.79 -7.91
C PHE A 271 -27.05 17.04 -7.58
N ARG A 272 -27.18 15.80 -8.08
CA ARG A 272 -28.25 14.87 -7.72
C ARG A 272 -27.67 13.77 -6.80
N HIS A 273 -28.50 13.29 -5.87
CA HIS A 273 -28.12 12.30 -4.88
C HIS A 273 -27.76 10.93 -5.48
N LEU A 274 -26.75 10.28 -4.91
CA LEU A 274 -26.59 8.83 -4.84
C LEU A 274 -26.30 8.46 -3.38
N GLY A 275 -26.79 7.29 -2.94
CA GLY A 275 -26.92 6.94 -1.52
C GLY A 275 -25.62 6.54 -0.80
N PRO A 276 -25.68 6.35 0.53
CA PRO A 276 -24.51 6.12 1.37
C PRO A 276 -24.07 4.65 1.42
N PRO A 277 -22.77 4.36 1.56
CA PRO A 277 -22.27 3.11 2.11
C PRO A 277 -22.01 3.26 3.62
N GLU A 278 -22.64 2.42 4.44
CA GLU A 278 -22.35 2.34 5.88
C GLU A 278 -21.26 1.31 6.19
N LEU A 279 -20.64 1.42 7.37
CA LEU A 279 -19.33 0.87 7.70
C LEU A 279 -19.40 -0.52 8.35
N ALA A 280 -18.38 -1.36 8.11
CA ALA A 280 -17.90 -2.33 9.10
C ALA A 280 -16.40 -2.61 8.94
N VAL A 281 -15.65 -2.49 10.03
CA VAL A 281 -14.19 -2.67 10.10
C VAL A 281 -13.86 -4.00 10.78
N LYS A 282 -12.84 -4.72 10.30
CA LYS A 282 -11.97 -5.49 11.22
C LYS A 282 -10.52 -5.57 10.74
N LYS A 283 -9.61 -4.97 11.50
CA LYS A 283 -8.15 -5.11 11.36
C LYS A 283 -7.67 -6.48 11.84
N GLN A 284 -6.61 -7.01 11.22
CA GLN A 284 -5.57 -7.79 11.90
C GLN A 284 -4.26 -7.77 11.09
N ASN A 285 -3.13 -7.63 11.80
CA ASN A 285 -1.74 -7.62 11.31
C ASN A 285 -0.81 -7.60 12.55
N PRO A 286 0.46 -8.02 12.52
CA PRO A 286 1.17 -8.98 11.66
C PRO A 286 1.73 -10.20 12.44
N GLU A 287 2.22 -11.22 11.74
CA GLU A 287 3.33 -12.04 12.26
C GLU A 287 4.53 -12.00 11.30
N LYS A 288 5.73 -11.84 11.85
CA LYS A 288 7.00 -11.86 11.12
C LYS A 288 7.53 -13.29 11.05
N LYS A 289 7.86 -13.79 9.86
CA LYS A 289 8.75 -14.95 9.69
C LYS A 289 9.93 -14.59 8.78
N ASN A 290 11.05 -15.24 9.02
CA ASN A 290 12.38 -14.74 8.66
C ASN A 290 12.80 -15.14 7.24
N GLY A 291 13.25 -14.18 6.44
CA GLY A 291 13.63 -14.37 5.02
C GLY A 291 14.97 -15.09 4.78
N TYR A 292 15.23 -16.21 5.44
CA TYR A 292 16.46 -17.02 5.24
C TYR A 292 16.25 -18.30 4.42
N GLU A 293 15.02 -18.78 4.23
CA GLU A 293 14.74 -20.04 3.48
C GLU A 293 14.94 -19.91 1.97
N CYS A 294 14.72 -18.72 1.39
CA CYS A 294 14.72 -18.53 -0.07
C CYS A 294 16.11 -18.73 -0.72
N MET A 295 17.22 -18.41 -0.02
CA MET A 295 18.56 -18.67 -0.56
C MET A 295 18.95 -20.16 -0.57
N PHE A 296 18.43 -20.97 0.36
CA PHE A 296 18.79 -22.39 0.42
C PHE A 296 18.21 -23.18 -0.76
N HIS A 297 17.00 -22.87 -1.21
CA HIS A 297 16.37 -23.57 -2.34
C HIS A 297 17.12 -23.39 -3.67
N VAL A 298 17.60 -22.18 -3.97
CA VAL A 298 18.34 -21.89 -5.21
C VAL A 298 19.67 -22.66 -5.25
N VAL A 299 20.39 -22.72 -4.12
CA VAL A 299 21.68 -23.43 -4.01
C VAL A 299 21.50 -24.95 -4.02
N LEU A 300 20.48 -25.49 -3.35
CA LEU A 300 20.20 -26.93 -3.38
C LEU A 300 19.82 -27.44 -4.77
N ASN A 301 19.02 -26.68 -5.52
CA ASN A 301 18.59 -27.10 -6.86
C ASN A 301 19.76 -27.10 -7.86
N ALA A 302 20.69 -26.15 -7.77
CA ALA A 302 21.93 -26.18 -8.53
C ALA A 302 22.83 -27.38 -8.15
N ALA A 303 22.94 -27.71 -6.86
CA ALA A 303 23.74 -28.84 -6.39
C ALA A 303 23.17 -30.20 -6.81
N ARG A 304 21.84 -30.37 -6.78
CA ARG A 304 21.16 -31.61 -7.23
C ARG A 304 21.38 -31.90 -8.71
N LEU A 305 21.35 -30.87 -9.57
CA LEU A 305 21.63 -31.02 -11.01
C LEU A 305 23.07 -31.48 -11.30
N CYS A 306 24.06 -31.01 -10.52
CA CYS A 306 25.44 -31.48 -10.67
C CYS A 306 25.67 -32.92 -10.17
N LEU A 307 24.99 -33.35 -9.11
CA LEU A 307 25.21 -34.67 -8.50
C LEU A 307 24.67 -35.85 -9.31
N CYS A 308 23.78 -35.62 -10.27
CA CYS A 308 23.31 -36.65 -11.22
C CYS A 308 24.22 -36.83 -12.46
N SER A 309 25.40 -36.19 -12.50
CA SER A 309 26.34 -36.21 -13.63
C SER A 309 27.69 -36.89 -13.30
N CYS A 310 27.71 -37.85 -12.38
CA CYS A 310 28.88 -38.67 -12.02
C CYS A 310 28.47 -40.15 -11.85
#